data_AF-A0A1T2KYM7-F1
#
_entry.id   AF-A0A1T2KYM7-F1
#
_cell.length_a   1.000
_cell.length_b   1.000
_cell.length_c   1.000
_cell.angle_alpha   90.00
_cell.angle_beta   90.00
_cell.angle_gamma   90.00
#
_symmetry.space_group_name_H-M   'P 1'
#
loop_
_entity.id
_entity.type
_entity.pdbx_description
1 polymer ?
#
loop_
_entity_poly.entity_id
_entity_poly.type
_entity_poly.pdbx_seq_one_letter_code
_entity_poly.pdbx_strand_id
1 'polypeptide(L)' 'MSIQIATLGGGCFWCLEAAFARIDGVISVKSGYAGGRMPNPSYEQVCDEITGHAEVVRIEFDSEIIDYATLLEVFFAIHE' A
#
# COMPACT_ATOMS: atom_id res chain seq x y z
N MET A 1 17.51 -12.90 -4.22
CA MET A 1 16.74 -11.77 -3.67
C MET A 1 16.48 -10.78 -4.78
N SER A 2 15.27 -10.80 -5.32
CA SER A 2 14.79 -9.87 -6.34
C SER A 2 13.71 -9.01 -5.69
N ILE A 3 14.10 -7.84 -5.20
CA ILE A 3 13.21 -6.96 -4.44
C ILE A 3 12.35 -6.14 -5.40
N GLN A 4 11.04 -6.23 -5.23
CA GLN A 4 10.06 -5.46 -5.98
C GLN A 4 9.23 -4.58 -5.04
N ILE A 5 8.65 -3.53 -5.62
CA ILE A 5 7.82 -2.57 -4.92
C ILE A 5 6.43 -2.54 -5.56
N ALA A 6 5.41 -2.76 -4.74
CA ALA A 6 4.01 -2.54 -5.08
C ALA A 6 3.49 -1.30 -4.35
N THR A 7 2.61 -0.53 -4.99
CA THR A 7 1.83 0.54 -4.34
C THR A 7 0.36 0.27 -4.55
N LEU A 8 -0.37 0.01 -3.48
CA LEU A 8 -1.77 -0.40 -3.52
C LEU A 8 -2.62 0.57 -2.70
N GLY A 9 -3.74 1.03 -3.27
CA GLY A 9 -4.72 1.88 -2.60
C GLY A 9 -6.08 1.20 -2.59
N GLY A 10 -6.65 1.00 -1.40
CA GLY A 10 -7.87 0.22 -1.21
C GLY A 10 -8.63 0.56 0.08
N GLY A 11 -8.66 1.84 0.46
CA GLY A 11 -9.25 2.30 1.71
C GLY A 11 -8.22 2.46 2.83
N CYS A 12 -8.63 2.17 4.07
CA CYS A 12 -7.84 2.46 5.26
C CYS A 12 -6.47 1.78 5.25
N PHE A 13 -5.40 2.58 5.15
CA PHE A 13 -4.02 2.08 5.07
C PHE A 13 -3.58 1.28 6.30
N TRP A 14 -4.15 1.51 7.49
CA TRP A 14 -3.85 0.71 8.68
C TRP A 14 -4.28 -0.75 8.56
N CYS A 15 -5.43 -1.01 7.93
CA CYS A 15 -5.91 -2.37 7.70
C CYS A 15 -5.00 -3.10 6.70
N LEU A 16 -4.61 -2.40 5.63
CA LEU A 16 -3.71 -2.93 4.61
C LEU A 16 -2.32 -3.21 5.19
N GLU A 17 -1.73 -2.27 5.92
CA GLU A 17 -0.41 -2.43 6.54
C GLU A 17 -0.35 -3.64 7.46
N ALA A 18 -1.36 -3.82 8.32
CA ALA A 18 -1.45 -4.96 9.22
C ALA A 18 -1.61 -6.30 8.48
N ALA A 19 -2.33 -6.32 7.35
CA ALA A 19 -2.52 -7.51 6.54
C ALA A 19 -1.22 -7.95 5.86
N PHE A 20 -0.49 -7.02 5.25
CA PHE A 20 0.73 -7.33 4.50
C PHE A 20 1.96 -7.56 5.38
N ALA A 21 2.03 -6.93 6.57
CA ALA A 21 3.18 -7.08 7.47
C ALA A 21 3.41 -8.50 8.01
N ARG A 22 2.43 -9.41 7.85
CA ARG A 22 2.50 -10.80 8.33
C ARG A 22 2.75 -11.82 7.22
N ILE A 23 2.93 -11.37 5.97
CA ILE A 23 3.09 -12.25 4.81
C ILE A 23 4.58 -12.58 4.62
N ASP A 24 4.87 -13.87 4.50
CA ASP A 24 6.22 -14.33 4.20
C ASP A 24 6.68 -13.81 2.83
N GLY A 25 7.88 -13.22 2.79
CA GLY A 25 8.41 -12.56 1.60
C GLY A 25 8.16 -11.05 1.55
N VAL A 26 7.28 -10.51 2.39
CA VAL A 26 7.17 -9.05 2.59
C VAL A 26 8.30 -8.59 3.51
N ILE A 27 9.05 -7.59 3.05
CA ILE A 27 10.22 -7.02 3.73
C ILE A 27 9.82 -5.76 4.50
N SER A 28 9.05 -4.88 3.86
CA SER A 28 8.55 -3.68 4.50
C SER A 28 7.21 -3.24 3.93
N VAL A 29 6.38 -2.63 4.77
CA VAL A 29 5.14 -1.98 4.36
C VAL A 29 5.15 -0.58 4.94
N LYS A 30 4.85 0.42 4.11
CA LYS A 30 4.82 1.83 4.52
C LYS A 30 3.54 2.48 4.04
N SER A 31 2.79 3.03 4.98
CA SER A 31 1.60 3.83 4.72
C SER A 31 1.94 5.21 4.13
N GLY A 32 1.12 5.70 3.19
CA GLY A 32 1.33 7.00 2.56
C GLY A 32 0.15 7.44 1.66
N TYR A 33 0.41 8.47 0.86
CA TYR A 33 -0.59 9.12 0.01
C TYR A 33 -0.08 9.21 -1.42
N ALA A 34 -0.92 8.88 -2.41
CA ALA A 34 -0.55 8.93 -3.82
C ALA A 34 -1.75 9.28 -4.72
N GLY A 35 -1.46 9.70 -5.96
CA GLY A 35 -2.48 9.97 -7.00
C GLY A 35 -3.08 11.38 -6.99
N GLY A 36 -2.79 12.19 -5.95
CA GLY A 36 -3.25 13.57 -5.85
C GLY A 36 -2.36 14.59 -6.56
N ARG A 37 -2.81 15.85 -6.55
CA ARG A 37 -2.16 16.95 -7.26
C ARG A 37 -1.24 17.80 -6.38
N MET A 38 -1.39 17.71 -5.06
CA MET A 38 -0.61 18.50 -4.11
C MET A 38 0.71 17.79 -3.77
N PRO A 39 1.88 18.41 -3.96
CA PRO A 39 3.14 17.84 -3.51
C PRO A 39 3.25 17.91 -1.97
N ASN A 40 3.70 16.82 -1.33
CA ASN A 40 3.94 16.72 0.11
C ASN A 40 2.73 17.13 0.99
N PRO A 41 1.56 16.49 0.83
CA PRO A 41 0.38 16.80 1.65
C PRO A 41 0.61 16.39 3.12
N SER A 42 0.03 17.13 4.06
CA SER A 42 -0.12 16.67 5.45
C SER A 42 -1.34 15.75 5.59
N TYR A 43 -1.41 15.00 6.69
CA TYR A 43 -2.57 14.15 7.01
C TYR A 43 -3.89 14.94 6.97
N GLU A 44 -3.91 16.11 7.59
CA GLU A 44 -5.11 16.96 7.67
C GLU A 44 -5.58 17.39 6.27
N GLN A 45 -4.64 17.73 5.37
CA GLN A 45 -4.97 18.14 4.01
C GLN A 45 -5.55 17.00 3.17
N VAL A 46 -5.16 15.75 3.45
CA VAL A 46 -5.77 14.57 2.80
C VAL A 46 -7.16 14.31 3.36
N CYS A 47 -7.36 14.43 4.67
CA CYS A 47 -8.68 14.29 5.30
C CYS A 47 -9.70 15.33 4.83
N ASP A 48 -9.25 16.53 4.48
CA ASP A 48 -10.11 17.58 3.90
C ASP A 48 -10.54 17.27 2.45
N GLU A 49 -10.11 16.14 1.86
CA GLU A 49 -10.40 15.68 0.49
C GLU A 49 -9.96 16.63 -0.64
N ILE A 50 -9.31 17.75 -0.31
CA ILE A 50 -8.92 18.80 -1.25
C ILE A 50 -7.68 18.46 -2.08
N THR A 51 -6.86 17.50 -1.64
CA THR A 51 -5.59 17.17 -2.30
C THR A 51 -5.74 16.18 -3.46
N GLY A 52 -6.84 15.42 -3.47
CA GLY A 52 -7.10 14.34 -4.40
C GLY A 52 -6.20 13.11 -4.23
N HIS A 53 -5.48 12.99 -3.11
CA HIS A 53 -4.68 11.80 -2.82
C HIS A 53 -5.57 10.66 -2.32
N ALA A 54 -5.24 9.45 -2.75
CA ALA A 54 -5.73 8.22 -2.15
C ALA A 54 -4.77 7.76 -1.06
N GLU A 55 -5.32 7.16 -0.01
CA GLU A 55 -4.57 6.37 0.95
C GLU A 55 -3.99 5.14 0.25
N VAL A 56 -2.67 4.96 0.38
CA VAL A 56 -1.95 3.84 -0.23
C VAL A 56 -0.96 3.22 0.74
N VAL A 57 -0.61 1.96 0.51
CA VAL A 57 0.52 1.29 1.14
C VAL A 57 1.58 0.95 0.08
N ARG A 58 2.84 1.24 0.41
CA ARG A 58 3.99 0.81 -0.37
C ARG A 58 4.57 -0.45 0.25
N ILE A 59 4.58 -1.53 -0.52
CA ILE A 59 5.00 -2.86 -0.07
C ILE A 59 6.28 -3.21 -0.80
N GLU A 60 7.36 -3.45 -0.05
CA GLU A 60 8.61 -4.03 -0.53
C GLU A 60 8.58 -5.53 -0.25
N PHE A 61 8.73 -6.36 -1.29
CA PHE A 61 8.65 -7.81 -1.18
C PHE A 61 9.73 -8.49 -2.04
N ASP A 62 10.14 -9.69 -1.64
CA ASP A 62 11.02 -10.54 -2.44
C ASP A 62 10.20 -11.37 -3.44
N SER A 63 10.33 -11.05 -4.71
CA SER A 63 9.65 -11.74 -5.82
C SER A 63 10.09 -13.20 -6.01
N GLU A 64 11.16 -13.63 -5.34
CA GLU A 64 11.56 -15.05 -5.29
C GLU A 64 10.76 -15.84 -4.24
N ILE A 65 10.11 -15.17 -3.27
CA ILE A 65 9.33 -15.80 -2.19
C ILE A 65 7.83 -15.65 -2.44
N ILE A 66 7.38 -14.46 -2.84
CA ILE A 66 5.98 -14.16 -3.16
C ILE A 66 5.89 -13.36 -4.46
N ASP A 67 5.04 -13.81 -5.38
CA ASP A 67 4.83 -13.10 -6.63
C ASP A 67 3.80 -11.96 -6.49
N TYR A 68 3.83 -11.04 -7.44
CA TYR A 68 2.93 -9.89 -7.44
C TYR A 68 1.45 -10.29 -7.56
N ALA A 69 1.15 -11.39 -8.25
CA ALA A 69 -0.20 -11.89 -8.42
C ALA A 69 -0.81 -12.33 -7.08
N THR A 70 -0.08 -13.11 -6.28
CA THR A 70 -0.50 -13.52 -4.93
C THR A 70 -0.72 -12.30 -4.04
N LEU A 71 0.16 -11.29 -4.15
CA LEU A 71 0.04 -10.05 -3.40
C LEU A 71 -1.25 -9.28 -3.75
N LEU A 72 -1.65 -9.30 -5.02
CA LEU A 72 -2.93 -8.76 -5.49
C LEU A 72 -4.13 -9.61 -5.06
N GLU A 73 -4.02 -10.94 -5.05
CA GLU A 73 -5.09 -11.81 -4.55
C GLU A 73 -5.41 -11.52 -3.09
N VAL A 74 -4.37 -11.34 -2.25
CA VAL A 74 -4.54 -10.93 -0.86
C VAL A 74 -5.21 -9.56 -0.78
N PHE A 75 -4.77 -8.60 -1.60
CA PHE A 75 -5.38 -7.26 -1.67
C PHE A 75 -6.88 -7.31 -1.97
N PHE A 76 -7.29 -8.11 -2.97
CA PHE A 76 -8.71 -8.24 -3.32
C PHE A 76 -9.51 -9.09 -2.34
N ALA A 77 -8.87 -9.91 -1.51
CA ALA A 77 -9.55 -10.69 -0.47
C ALA A 77 -9.87 -9.86 0.80
N ILE A 78 -9.11 -8.78 1.05
CA ILE A 78 -9.27 -7.92 2.25
C ILE A 78 -10.05 -6.63 1.97
N HIS A 79 -10.33 -6.33 0.70
CA HIS A 79 -11.02 -5.11 0.27
C HIS A 79 -12.18 -5.45 -0.69
N GLU A 80 -13.40 -5.09 -0.29
CA GLU A 80 -14.56 -4.91 -1.18
C GLU A 80 -14.82 -3.42 -1.44
#